data_AF-A0A933AD92-F1
#
_entry.id   AF-A0A933AD92-F1
#
_cell.length_a   1.000
_cell.length_b   1.000
_cell.length_c   1.000
_cell.angle_alpha   90.00
_cell.angle_beta   90.00
_cell.angle_gamma   90.00
#
_symmetry.space_group_name_H-M   'P 1'
#
loop_
_entity.id
_entity.type
_entity.pdbx_description
1 polymer ?
#
loop_
_entity_poly.entity_id
_entity_poly.type
_entity_poly.pdbx_seq_one_letter_code
_entity_poly.pdbx_strand_id
1 'polypeptide(L)'
;MTNRRLSSLVAVGIVLILLGSFMLYRQIRQHSLAVPRTDTTLNLGITYLPVTPKVAAYYGLGVDFGALVTEVVPNGPAAMAGIQAGDVILSFNSVRVDEGTSLYGMMVACPMGTEVELELWHSNSIRKIYLVHGSG
;
A
#
# COMPACT_ATOMS: atom_id res chain seq x y z
N MET A 1 18.32 -2.23 -61.75
CA MET A 1 17.81 -1.13 -60.91
C MET A 1 16.73 -1.66 -59.99
N THR A 2 16.67 -1.14 -58.76
CA THR A 2 15.49 -1.16 -57.87
C THR A 2 15.26 -2.39 -56.98
N ASN A 3 15.96 -2.46 -55.84
CA ASN A 3 15.47 -3.11 -54.61
C ASN A 3 16.11 -2.51 -53.34
N ARG A 4 16.36 -1.19 -53.33
CA ARG A 4 16.85 -0.46 -52.15
C ARG A 4 15.77 0.34 -51.40
N ARG A 5 14.52 0.32 -51.89
CA ARG A 5 13.40 1.08 -51.29
C ARG A 5 12.53 0.27 -50.32
N LEU A 6 12.64 -1.06 -50.33
CA LEU A 6 11.79 -1.94 -49.51
C LEU A 6 12.30 -2.07 -48.05
N SER A 7 13.61 -1.95 -47.82
CA SER A 7 14.20 -2.11 -46.48
C SER A 7 13.91 -0.95 -45.53
N SER A 8 13.77 0.29 -46.04
CA SER A 8 13.46 1.44 -45.20
C SER A 8 12.01 1.43 -44.69
N LEU A 9 11.07 0.90 -45.47
CA LEU A 9 9.66 0.80 -45.10
C LEU A 9 9.41 -0.20 -43.97
N VAL A 10 10.10 -1.35 -43.99
CA VAL A 10 10.00 -2.36 -42.92
C VAL A 10 10.58 -1.82 -41.60
N ALA A 11 11.68 -1.08 -41.65
CA ALA A 11 12.29 -0.48 -40.46
C ALA A 11 11.38 0.58 -39.80
N VAL A 12 10.72 1.43 -40.60
CA VAL A 12 9.77 2.43 -40.09
C VAL A 12 8.54 1.77 -39.48
N GLY A 13 8.03 0.69 -40.08
CA GLY A 13 6.91 -0.09 -39.53
C GLY A 13 7.20 -0.68 -38.14
N ILE A 14 8.40 -1.25 -37.95
CA ILE A 14 8.80 -1.84 -36.65
C ILE A 14 8.94 -0.75 -35.56
N VAL A 15 9.51 0.41 -35.89
CA VAL A 15 9.65 1.54 -34.95
C VAL A 15 8.27 2.09 -34.52
N LEU A 16 7.29 2.13 -35.43
CA LEU A 16 5.93 2.55 -35.11
C LEU A 16 5.19 1.56 -34.20
N ILE A 17 5.41 0.25 -34.38
CA ILE A 17 4.85 -0.79 -33.50
C ILE A 17 5.48 -0.71 -32.09
N LEU A 18 6.80 -0.46 -32.01
CA LEU A 18 7.50 -0.29 -30.73
C LEU A 18 7.08 1.01 -30.01
N LEU A 19 6.94 2.13 -30.74
CA LEU A 19 6.43 3.39 -30.19
C LEU A 19 4.98 3.28 -29.74
N GLY A 20 4.12 2.62 -30.54
CA GLY A 20 2.73 2.35 -30.18
C GLY A 20 2.62 1.46 -28.94
N SER A 21 3.44 0.40 -28.85
CA SER A 21 3.53 -0.46 -27.67
C SER A 21 4.02 0.32 -26.45
N PHE A 22 5.02 1.19 -26.61
CA PHE A 22 5.52 2.06 -25.54
C PHE A 22 4.46 3.08 -25.07
N MET A 23 3.66 3.63 -25.99
CA MET A 23 2.58 4.55 -25.67
C MET A 23 1.39 3.84 -24.98
N LEU A 24 1.03 2.65 -25.46
CA LEU A 24 0.00 1.80 -24.85
C LEU A 24 0.43 1.29 -23.48
N TYR A 25 1.72 1.00 -23.28
CA TYR A 25 2.27 0.62 -21.98
C TYR A 25 2.17 1.76 -20.95
N ARG A 26 2.29 3.02 -21.39
CA ARG A 26 2.10 4.19 -20.51
C ARG A 26 0.64 4.33 -20.04
N GLN A 27 -0.33 3.93 -20.87
CA GLN A 27 -1.76 4.01 -20.55
C GLN A 27 -2.17 3.01 -19.45
N ILE A 28 -1.61 1.79 -19.45
CA ILE A 28 -2.03 0.73 -18.51
C ILE A 28 -1.60 1.03 -17.06
N ARG A 29 -0.51 1.78 -16.84
CA ARG A 29 -0.15 2.27 -15.49
C ARG A 29 -1.13 3.32 -14.93
N GLN A 30 -1.92 3.97 -15.78
CA GLN A 30 -2.84 5.03 -15.35
C GLN A 30 -4.21 4.50 -14.93
N HIS A 31 -4.62 3.30 -15.38
CA HIS A 31 -5.73 2.56 -14.78
C HIS A 31 -5.29 1.80 -13.53
N SER A 32 -4.43 2.45 -12.73
CA SER A 32 -4.28 2.09 -11.32
C SER A 32 -5.66 2.21 -10.72
N LEU A 33 -6.23 1.08 -10.27
CA LEU A 33 -7.38 1.07 -9.38
C LEU A 33 -7.11 2.16 -8.35
N ALA A 34 -7.90 3.23 -8.36
CA ALA A 34 -7.73 4.35 -7.46
C ALA A 34 -8.12 3.85 -6.06
N VAL A 35 -7.25 3.09 -5.42
CA VAL A 35 -7.31 2.84 -4.00
C VAL A 35 -6.77 4.13 -3.37
N PRO A 36 -7.58 4.87 -2.60
CA PRO A 36 -7.12 6.08 -1.94
C PRO A 36 -5.87 5.74 -1.15
N ARG A 37 -4.71 6.31 -1.53
CA ARG A 37 -3.55 6.35 -0.65
C ARG A 37 -3.88 7.41 0.38
N THR A 38 -4.20 6.98 1.58
CA THR A 38 -4.47 7.91 2.68
C THR A 38 -3.11 8.40 3.19
N ASP A 39 -2.66 9.56 2.70
CA ASP A 39 -1.43 10.24 3.14
C ASP A 39 -1.61 10.84 4.54
N THR A 40 -1.93 10.02 5.54
CA THR A 40 -2.23 10.53 6.88
C THR A 40 -1.27 9.99 7.92
N THR A 41 -0.25 10.79 8.20
CA THR A 41 0.52 10.70 9.44
C THR A 41 -0.31 11.35 10.56
N LEU A 42 -1.22 10.59 11.19
CA LEU A 42 -1.76 10.95 12.51
C LEU A 42 -1.14 10.06 13.61
N ASN A 43 0.19 9.97 13.50
CA ASN A 43 1.18 9.58 14.51
C ASN A 43 1.28 8.12 14.98
N LEU A 44 1.18 7.18 14.05
CA LEU A 44 1.89 5.89 14.19
C LEU A 44 3.18 5.87 13.34
N GLY A 45 3.34 6.79 12.39
CA GLY A 45 4.49 6.81 11.48
C GLY A 45 4.41 5.73 10.39
N ILE A 46 3.22 5.54 9.80
CA ILE A 46 2.99 4.55 8.74
C ILE A 46 2.17 5.14 7.59
N THR A 47 2.38 4.59 6.39
CA THR A 47 1.47 4.70 5.25
C THR A 47 0.77 3.36 5.09
N TYR A 48 -0.54 3.35 4.92
CA TYR A 48 -1.29 2.09 4.82
C TYR A 48 -2.33 2.09 3.70
N LEU A 49 -2.77 0.87 3.36
CA LEU A 49 -3.83 0.58 2.42
C LEU A 49 -4.96 -0.18 3.13
N PRO A 50 -6.23 0.22 2.99
CA PRO A 50 -7.34 -0.58 3.50
C PRO A 50 -7.35 -1.97 2.85
N VAL A 51 -7.44 -3.02 3.66
CA VAL A 51 -7.54 -4.38 3.17
C VAL A 51 -9.00 -4.69 2.85
N THR A 52 -9.21 -5.07 1.61
CA THR A 52 -10.45 -5.66 1.08
C THR A 52 -10.13 -7.04 0.53
N PRO A 53 -11.11 -7.92 0.26
CA PRO A 53 -10.84 -9.23 -0.34
C PRO A 53 -10.00 -9.16 -1.63
N LYS A 54 -10.19 -8.10 -2.43
CA LYS A 54 -9.42 -7.86 -3.65
C LYS A 54 -7.97 -7.48 -3.37
N VAL A 55 -7.74 -6.63 -2.37
CA VAL A 55 -6.39 -6.24 -1.93
C VAL A 55 -5.68 -7.45 -1.31
N ALA A 56 -6.37 -8.21 -0.45
CA ALA A 56 -5.84 -9.43 0.15
C ALA A 56 -5.39 -10.45 -0.90
N ALA A 57 -6.22 -10.72 -1.90
CA ALA A 57 -5.87 -11.61 -3.01
C ALA A 57 -4.67 -11.09 -3.82
N TYR A 58 -4.61 -9.79 -4.09
CA TYR A 58 -3.52 -9.18 -4.85
C TYR A 58 -2.17 -9.26 -4.12
N TYR A 59 -2.16 -9.05 -2.80
CA TYR A 59 -0.94 -9.08 -1.97
C TYR A 59 -0.66 -10.45 -1.34
N GLY A 60 -1.51 -11.47 -1.56
CA GLY A 60 -1.35 -12.81 -0.97
C GLY A 60 -1.50 -12.83 0.55
N LEU A 61 -2.36 -11.97 1.10
CA LEU A 61 -2.58 -11.87 2.54
C LEU A 61 -3.45 -13.03 3.03
N GLY A 62 -3.15 -13.57 4.22
CA GLY A 62 -3.98 -14.57 4.90
C GLY A 62 -5.18 -13.97 5.64
N VAL A 63 -5.41 -12.66 5.49
CA VAL A 63 -6.48 -11.88 6.10
C VAL A 63 -7.15 -11.02 5.04
N ASP A 64 -8.46 -10.83 5.16
CA ASP A 64 -9.30 -10.11 4.18
C ASP A 64 -9.81 -8.75 4.68
N PHE A 65 -9.32 -8.31 5.84
CA PHE A 65 -9.66 -7.05 6.51
C PHE A 65 -8.42 -6.43 7.16
N GLY A 66 -8.57 -5.20 7.67
CA GLY A 66 -7.53 -4.46 8.36
C GLY A 66 -6.88 -3.37 7.53
N ALA A 67 -5.70 -2.93 7.95
CA ALA A 67 -4.90 -1.92 7.28
C ALA A 67 -3.50 -2.46 6.97
N LEU A 68 -3.22 -2.69 5.69
CA LEU A 68 -1.91 -3.14 5.22
C LEU A 68 -0.91 -1.99 5.29
N VAL A 69 0.13 -2.15 6.09
CA VAL A 69 1.25 -1.21 6.17
C VAL A 69 2.07 -1.31 4.89
N THR A 70 2.12 -0.22 4.15
CA THR A 70 2.87 -0.12 2.89
C THR A 70 4.24 0.52 3.09
N GLU A 71 4.34 1.46 4.03
CA GLU A 71 5.58 2.14 4.37
C GLU A 71 5.61 2.48 5.86
N VAL A 72 6.82 2.54 6.42
CA VAL A 72 7.06 2.92 7.81
C VAL A 72 8.05 4.08 7.82
N VAL A 73 7.72 5.14 8.54
CA VAL A 73 8.58 6.32 8.69
C VAL A 73 9.79 5.92 9.54
N PRO A 74 11.02 6.10 9.04
CA PRO A 74 12.23 5.79 9.81
C PRO A 74 12.26 6.57 11.13
N ASN A 75 12.68 5.89 12.21
CA ASN A 75 12.70 6.43 13.57
C ASN A 75 11.35 6.92 14.12
N GLY A 76 10.23 6.63 13.43
CA GLY A 76 8.90 6.92 13.94
C GLY A 76 8.41 5.87 14.96
N PRO A 77 7.26 6.11 15.62
CA PRO A 77 6.73 5.21 16.66
C PRO A 77 6.56 3.75 16.18
N ALA A 78 6.02 3.54 14.99
CA ALA A 78 5.89 2.22 14.38
C ALA A 78 7.25 1.55 14.12
N ALA A 79 8.24 2.29 13.63
CA ALA A 79 9.58 1.75 13.42
C ALA A 79 10.24 1.34 14.74
N MET A 80 10.11 2.17 15.79
CA MET A 80 10.63 1.87 17.13
C MET A 80 9.94 0.66 17.76
N ALA A 81 8.65 0.47 17.47
CA ALA A 81 7.91 -0.73 17.84
C ALA A 81 8.30 -1.96 16.99
N GLY A 82 9.02 -1.81 15.88
CA GLY A 82 9.35 -2.95 15.00
C GLY A 82 8.19 -3.36 14.08
N ILE A 83 7.28 -2.43 13.79
CA ILE A 83 6.34 -2.56 12.67
C ILE A 83 7.12 -2.37 11.38
N GLN A 84 6.75 -3.16 10.37
CA GLN A 84 7.40 -3.17 9.06
C GLN A 84 6.37 -3.19 7.93
N ALA A 85 6.81 -2.78 6.73
CA ALA A 85 5.98 -2.91 5.53
C ALA A 85 5.59 -4.39 5.31
N GLY A 86 4.33 -4.61 4.95
CA GLY A 86 3.72 -5.94 4.84
C GLY A 86 3.01 -6.41 6.10
N ASP A 87 3.17 -5.74 7.24
CA ASP A 87 2.28 -5.95 8.40
C ASP A 87 0.84 -5.53 8.06
N VAL A 88 -0.15 -6.24 8.60
CA VAL A 88 -1.56 -5.84 8.52
C VAL A 88 -2.07 -5.56 9.92
N ILE A 89 -2.54 -4.34 10.17
CA ILE A 89 -3.17 -3.97 11.44
C ILE A 89 -4.61 -4.49 11.43
N LEU A 90 -4.90 -5.43 12.32
CA LEU A 90 -6.20 -6.07 12.49
C LEU A 90 -7.08 -5.35 13.51
N SER A 91 -6.47 -4.77 14.56
CA SER A 91 -7.18 -4.01 15.58
C SER A 91 -6.36 -2.83 16.11
N PHE A 92 -7.06 -1.80 16.57
CA PHE A 92 -6.53 -0.64 17.28
C PHE A 92 -7.27 -0.51 18.63
N ASN A 93 -6.56 -0.58 19.75
CA ASN A 93 -7.13 -0.60 21.11
C ASN A 93 -8.25 -1.64 21.28
N SER A 94 -8.00 -2.88 20.85
CA SER A 94 -8.99 -3.98 20.84
C SER A 94 -10.23 -3.74 19.97
N VAL A 95 -10.29 -2.64 19.22
CA VAL A 95 -11.33 -2.37 18.24
C VAL A 95 -10.86 -2.83 16.87
N ARG A 96 -11.65 -3.68 16.22
CA ARG A 96 -11.34 -4.22 14.90
C ARG A 96 -11.22 -3.11 13.84
N VAL A 97 -10.23 -3.22 12.97
CA VAL A 97 -10.06 -2.35 11.80
C VAL A 97 -10.74 -2.99 10.59
N ASP A 98 -11.76 -2.35 10.05
CA ASP A 98 -12.47 -2.82 8.85
C ASP A 98 -13.12 -1.66 8.07
N GLU A 99 -13.98 -1.98 7.10
CA GLU A 99 -14.64 -0.99 6.25
C GLU A 99 -15.60 -0.07 7.02
N GLY A 100 -16.23 -0.57 8.10
CA GLY A 100 -17.10 0.22 8.97
C GLY A 100 -16.32 1.02 10.01
N THR A 101 -15.16 0.51 10.42
CA THR A 101 -14.32 1.10 11.47
C THR A 101 -12.92 1.37 10.92
N SER A 102 -12.76 2.54 10.29
CA SER A 102 -11.48 2.92 9.69
C SER A 102 -10.39 3.18 10.75
N LEU A 103 -9.17 2.73 10.47
CA LEU A 103 -7.99 3.02 11.28
C LEU A 103 -7.77 4.53 11.45
N TYR A 104 -7.98 5.32 10.39
CA TYR A 104 -7.88 6.77 10.44
C TYR A 104 -8.84 7.37 11.48
N GLY A 105 -10.11 6.97 11.47
CA GLY A 105 -11.11 7.46 12.43
C GLY A 105 -10.72 7.16 13.88
N MET A 106 -10.18 5.95 14.13
CA MET A 106 -9.69 5.56 15.45
C MET A 106 -8.46 6.39 15.88
N MET A 107 -7.52 6.65 14.96
CA MET A 107 -6.37 7.51 15.22
C MET A 107 -6.77 8.98 15.46
N VAL A 108 -7.83 9.49 14.83
CA VAL A 108 -8.34 10.85 15.09
C VAL A 108 -8.98 10.95 16.47
N ALA A 109 -9.69 9.90 16.89
CA ALA A 109 -10.39 9.87 18.17
C ALA A 109 -9.47 9.57 19.37
N CYS A 110 -8.30 8.99 19.14
CA CYS A 110 -7.37 8.63 20.19
C CYS A 110 -6.51 9.84 20.62
N PRO A 111 -6.35 10.12 21.93
CA PRO A 111 -5.51 11.22 22.38
C PRO A 111 -4.02 10.99 22.11
N MET A 112 -3.33 12.05 21.69
CA MET A 112 -1.88 12.01 21.50
C MET A 112 -1.14 11.76 22.83
N GLY A 113 -0.02 11.05 22.78
CA GLY A 113 0.80 10.67 23.92
C GLY A 113 0.27 9.46 24.70
N THR A 114 -0.81 8.82 24.25
CA THR A 114 -1.33 7.60 24.89
C THR A 114 -0.70 6.35 24.29
N GLU A 115 -0.53 5.31 25.12
CA GLU A 115 -0.15 3.99 24.63
C GLU A 115 -1.36 3.36 23.94
N VAL A 116 -1.11 2.80 22.75
CA VAL A 116 -2.11 2.10 21.95
C VAL A 116 -1.71 0.66 21.74
N GLU A 117 -2.69 -0.24 21.84
CA GLU A 117 -2.54 -1.65 21.51
C GLU A 117 -2.89 -1.87 20.04
N LEU A 118 -1.98 -2.46 19.27
CA LEU A 118 -2.23 -2.91 17.91
C LEU A 118 -2.15 -4.43 17.85
N GLU A 119 -3.10 -5.06 17.18
CA GLU A 119 -2.99 -6.45 16.77
C GLU A 119 -2.56 -6.49 15.31
N LEU A 120 -1.46 -7.18 15.04
CA LEU A 120 -0.81 -7.23 13.73
C LEU A 120 -0.79 -8.65 13.21
N TRP A 121 -1.09 -8.82 11.93
CA TRP A 121 -0.79 -10.03 11.18
C TRP A 121 0.47 -9.84 10.35
N HIS A 122 1.37 -10.83 10.39
CA HIS A 122 2.57 -10.88 9.55
C HIS A 122 2.95 -12.32 9.26
N SER A 123 3.10 -12.67 7.98
CA SER A 123 3.57 -13.99 7.55
C SER A 123 2.85 -15.15 8.27
N ASN A 124 1.52 -15.10 8.32
CA ASN A 124 0.66 -16.09 8.98
C ASN A 124 0.73 -16.16 10.51
N SER A 125 1.33 -15.16 11.16
CA SER A 125 1.38 -15.05 12.63
C SER A 125 0.70 -13.77 13.09
N ILE A 126 -0.05 -13.85 14.19
CA ILE A 126 -0.66 -12.68 14.84
C ILE A 126 0.16 -12.33 16.06
N ARG A 127 0.46 -11.03 16.23
CA ARG A 127 1.15 -10.50 17.40
C ARG A 127 0.51 -9.21 17.87
N LYS A 128 0.53 -8.98 19.18
CA LYS A 128 0.15 -7.71 19.77
C LYS A 128 1.38 -6.84 19.96
N ILE A 129 1.20 -5.54 19.76
CA ILE A 129 2.24 -4.56 20.03
C ILE A 129 1.66 -3.31 20.67
N TYR A 130 2.48 -2.68 21.49
CA TYR A 130 2.15 -1.45 22.18
C TYR A 130 3.09 -0.36 21.70
N LEU A 131 2.54 0.82 21.40
CA LEU A 131 3.33 1.98 21.03
C LEU A 131 2.61 3.26 21.43
N VAL A 132 3.33 4.36 21.53
CA VAL A 132 2.73 5.66 21.86
C VAL A 132 2.16 6.30 20.59
N HIS A 133 0.87 6.58 20.60
CA HIS A 133 0.20 7.35 19.56
C HIS A 133 0.59 8.82 19.72
N GLY A 134 1.65 9.27 19.06
CA GLY A 134 2.27 10.53 19.47
C GLY A 134 3.76 10.56 19.18
N SER A 135 4.34 11.78 19.25
CA SER A 135 5.70 12.07 18.79
C SER A 135 6.75 11.21 19.52
N GLY A 136 7.52 10.47 18.73
CA GLY A 136 8.98 10.48 18.88
C GLY A 136 9.56 11.81 18.39
#